data_AF-X0XEM6-F1
#
_entry.id   AF-X0XEM6-F1
#
_cell.length_a   1.000
_cell.length_b   1.000
_cell.length_c   1.000
_cell.angle_alpha   90.00
_cell.angle_beta   90.00
_cell.angle_gamma   90.00
#
_symmetry.space_group_name_H-M   'P 1'
#
loop_
_entity.id
_entity.type
_entity.pdbx_description
1 polymer ?
#
loop_
_entity_poly.entity_id
_entity_poly.type
_entity_poly.pdbx_seq_one_letter_code
_entity_poly.pdbx_strand_id
1 'polypeptide(L)'
;AKFDQGIKDYSEQANVIKAKAKELNLRLGELMKKQKEISGVKVKLRNLEEKFRLKQELLQQMDSLKEKVGEINVKKVELNKKLSAFGDVSEEYTKLKKELDLLLEDEKKIEIEKNSLEQEKRGLKNYLAEVEKEILAKLEIKKKLTYISEMQNWIEDGFVNIMIAMEKQVMFSVYNEFNELFENWFNILIGDETLSARLDDNFTPVIEQDGYETSIEYLSGGERTAAALAYRLALNKVVNDLM
;
A
#
# COMPACT_ATOMS: atom_id res chain seq x y z
N ALA A 1 -101.11 117.00 -71.52
CA ALA A 1 -100.09 115.95 -71.66
C ALA A 1 -99.60 115.53 -70.27
N LYS A 2 -100.23 114.50 -69.68
CA LYS A 2 -99.99 114.00 -68.30
C LYS A 2 -99.04 112.79 -68.27
N PHE A 3 -98.29 112.53 -69.34
CA PHE A 3 -97.47 111.32 -69.51
C PHE A 3 -95.95 111.55 -69.42
N ASP A 4 -95.43 112.78 -69.61
CA ASP A 4 -93.99 113.05 -69.56
C ASP A 4 -93.43 113.25 -68.14
N GLN A 5 -94.26 113.57 -67.14
CA GLN A 5 -93.81 113.72 -65.76
C GLN A 5 -93.56 112.36 -65.06
N GLY A 6 -94.28 111.30 -65.45
CA GLY A 6 -94.15 109.97 -64.87
C GLY A 6 -92.88 109.22 -65.31
N ILE A 7 -92.40 109.44 -66.54
CA ILE A 7 -91.19 108.79 -67.06
C ILE A 7 -89.92 109.32 -66.35
N LYS A 8 -89.95 110.57 -65.87
CA LYS A 8 -88.83 111.16 -65.11
C LYS A 8 -88.71 110.58 -63.69
N ASP A 9 -89.81 110.38 -62.98
CA ASP A 9 -89.80 109.82 -61.62
C ASP A 9 -89.36 108.34 -61.58
N TYR A 10 -89.74 107.54 -62.59
CA TYR A 10 -89.29 106.14 -62.68
C TYR A 10 -87.80 106.00 -63.03
N SER A 11 -87.22 106.95 -63.78
CA SER A 11 -85.78 107.02 -64.08
C SER A 11 -84.95 107.32 -62.81
N GLU A 12 -85.46 108.20 -61.95
CA GLU A 12 -84.80 108.56 -60.69
C GLU A 12 -84.86 107.42 -59.67
N GLN A 13 -86.01 106.74 -59.53
CA GLN A 13 -86.12 105.55 -58.68
C GLN A 13 -85.25 104.38 -59.17
N ALA A 14 -85.15 104.17 -60.48
CA ALA A 14 -84.25 103.16 -61.05
C ALA A 14 -82.78 103.44 -60.72
N ASN A 15 -82.35 104.72 -60.77
CA ASN A 15 -80.98 105.11 -60.40
C ASN A 15 -80.70 104.96 -58.90
N VAL A 16 -81.66 105.27 -58.03
CA VAL A 16 -81.54 105.05 -56.58
C VAL A 16 -81.44 103.56 -56.24
N ILE A 17 -82.23 102.70 -56.89
CA ILE A 17 -82.16 101.25 -56.73
C ILE A 17 -80.82 100.71 -57.25
N LYS A 18 -80.32 101.23 -58.38
CA LYS A 18 -79.02 100.83 -58.95
C LYS A 18 -77.85 101.25 -58.06
N ALA A 19 -77.92 102.43 -57.44
CA ALA A 19 -76.94 102.88 -56.44
C ALA A 19 -76.96 102.01 -55.18
N LYS A 20 -78.15 101.69 -54.64
CA LYS A 20 -78.30 100.76 -53.51
C LYS A 20 -77.79 99.35 -53.85
N ALA A 21 -78.05 98.85 -55.05
CA ALA A 21 -77.54 97.55 -55.51
C ALA A 21 -76.00 97.55 -55.62
N LYS A 22 -75.40 98.67 -56.04
CA LYS A 22 -73.95 98.84 -56.10
C LYS A 22 -73.31 98.89 -54.71
N GLU A 23 -73.94 99.58 -53.77
CA GLU A 23 -73.52 99.63 -52.36
C GLU A 23 -73.67 98.27 -51.65
N LEU A 24 -74.79 97.57 -51.88
CA LEU A 24 -75.00 96.22 -51.37
C LEU A 24 -73.97 95.23 -51.91
N ASN A 25 -73.63 95.29 -53.20
CA ASN A 25 -72.57 94.45 -53.78
C ASN A 25 -71.18 94.77 -53.19
N LEU A 26 -70.89 96.04 -52.89
CA LEU A 26 -69.65 96.43 -52.23
C LEU A 26 -69.57 95.84 -50.81
N ARG A 27 -70.66 95.96 -50.03
CA ARG A 27 -70.79 95.33 -48.71
C ARG A 27 -70.70 93.81 -48.77
N LEU A 28 -71.28 93.18 -49.80
CA LEU A 28 -71.23 91.75 -49.99
C LEU A 28 -69.80 91.28 -50.30
N GLY A 29 -69.04 92.06 -51.08
CA GLY A 29 -67.61 91.84 -51.31
C GLY A 29 -66.76 91.98 -50.04
N GLU A 30 -67.04 92.97 -49.19
CA GLU A 30 -66.37 93.12 -47.89
C GLU A 30 -66.71 92.00 -46.90
N LEU A 31 -67.97 91.58 -46.85
CA LEU A 31 -68.42 90.44 -46.04
C LEU A 31 -67.77 89.14 -46.50
N MET A 32 -67.64 88.92 -47.81
CA MET A 32 -66.92 87.76 -48.36
C MET A 32 -65.42 87.79 -48.01
N LYS A 33 -64.77 88.96 -48.01
CA LYS A 33 -63.38 89.09 -47.53
C LYS A 33 -63.25 88.73 -46.04
N LYS A 34 -64.11 89.30 -45.19
CA LYS A 34 -64.15 88.96 -43.75
C LYS A 34 -64.44 87.48 -43.52
N GLN A 35 -65.32 86.87 -44.31
CA GLN A 35 -65.62 85.43 -44.21
C GLN A 35 -64.40 84.57 -44.58
N LYS A 36 -63.60 85.00 -45.57
CA LYS A 36 -62.35 84.32 -45.96
C LYS A 36 -61.25 84.49 -44.91
N GLU A 37 -61.19 85.64 -44.24
CA GLU A 37 -60.29 85.84 -43.09
C GLU A 37 -60.71 84.98 -41.89
N ILE A 38 -62.00 84.92 -41.58
CA ILE A 38 -62.54 84.08 -40.50
C ILE A 38 -62.27 82.60 -40.77
N SER A 39 -62.41 82.14 -42.02
CA SER A 39 -62.08 80.75 -42.37
C SER A 39 -60.58 80.47 -42.23
N GLY A 40 -59.72 81.43 -42.60
CA GLY A 40 -58.27 81.34 -42.39
C GLY A 40 -57.87 81.28 -40.91
N VAL A 41 -58.50 82.08 -40.06
CA VAL A 41 -58.29 82.06 -38.60
C VAL A 41 -58.78 80.74 -38.00
N LYS A 42 -59.92 80.21 -38.47
CA LYS A 42 -60.47 78.93 -38.00
C LYS A 42 -59.55 77.73 -38.30
N VAL A 43 -58.90 77.72 -39.46
CA VAL A 43 -57.90 76.68 -39.80
C VAL A 43 -56.66 76.80 -38.91
N LYS A 44 -56.17 78.03 -38.65
CA LYS A 44 -55.05 78.26 -37.73
C LYS A 44 -55.39 77.83 -36.30
N LEU A 45 -56.62 78.06 -35.84
CA LEU A 45 -57.09 77.63 -34.52
C LEU A 45 -57.06 76.10 -34.39
N ARG A 46 -57.59 75.37 -35.40
CA ARG A 46 -57.52 73.89 -35.43
C ARG A 46 -56.09 73.38 -35.40
N ASN A 47 -55.20 73.97 -36.20
CA ASN A 47 -53.79 73.57 -36.20
C ASN A 47 -53.11 73.85 -34.85
N LEU A 48 -53.54 74.89 -34.13
CA LEU A 48 -53.03 75.19 -32.79
C LEU A 48 -53.53 74.17 -31.76
N GLU A 49 -54.80 73.79 -31.83
CA GLU A 49 -55.42 72.76 -30.99
C GLU A 49 -54.76 71.39 -31.19
N GLU A 50 -54.50 70.99 -32.44
CA GLU A 50 -53.77 69.76 -32.75
C GLU A 50 -52.34 69.78 -32.20
N LYS A 51 -51.61 70.89 -32.35
CA LYS A 51 -50.27 71.05 -31.76
C LYS A 51 -50.30 71.01 -30.24
N PHE A 52 -51.34 71.55 -29.61
CA PHE A 52 -51.48 71.51 -28.15
C PHE A 52 -51.74 70.08 -27.65
N ARG A 53 -52.57 69.30 -28.36
CA ARG A 53 -52.78 67.88 -28.08
C ARG A 53 -51.49 67.08 -28.23
N LEU A 54 -50.78 67.27 -29.34
CA LEU A 54 -49.50 66.59 -29.58
C LEU A 54 -48.48 66.92 -28.47
N LYS A 55 -48.42 68.18 -28.02
CA LYS A 55 -47.57 68.58 -26.90
C LYS A 55 -47.95 67.87 -25.60
N GLN A 56 -49.24 67.75 -25.30
CA GLN A 56 -49.70 67.01 -24.11
C GLN A 56 -49.36 65.53 -24.18
N GLU A 57 -49.56 64.88 -25.33
CA GLU A 57 -49.19 63.48 -25.53
C GLU A 57 -47.68 63.27 -25.37
N LEU A 58 -46.85 64.15 -25.95
CA LEU A 58 -45.40 64.14 -25.78
C LEU A 58 -44.98 64.30 -24.32
N LEU A 59 -45.64 65.16 -23.56
CA LEU A 59 -45.36 65.33 -22.12
C LEU A 59 -45.70 64.06 -21.33
N GLN A 60 -46.86 63.45 -21.59
CA GLN A 60 -47.24 62.18 -20.95
C GLN A 60 -46.27 61.05 -21.32
N GLN A 61 -45.82 61.00 -22.57
CA GLN A 61 -44.80 60.05 -23.00
C GLN A 61 -43.48 60.31 -22.27
N MET A 62 -43.03 61.57 -22.15
CA MET A 62 -41.82 61.91 -21.42
C MET A 62 -41.89 61.49 -19.94
N ASP A 63 -43.02 61.71 -19.28
CA ASP A 63 -43.20 61.32 -17.88
C ASP A 63 -43.16 59.79 -17.72
N SER A 64 -43.87 59.05 -18.59
CA SER A 64 -43.84 57.57 -18.55
C SER A 64 -42.47 56.98 -18.89
N LEU A 65 -41.71 57.61 -19.80
CA LEU A 65 -40.32 57.23 -20.08
C LEU A 65 -39.43 57.50 -18.87
N LYS A 66 -39.63 58.62 -18.18
CA LYS A 66 -38.85 58.97 -16.99
C LYS A 66 -39.08 57.99 -15.84
N GLU A 67 -40.33 57.56 -15.63
CA GLU A 67 -40.64 56.50 -14.66
C GLU A 67 -39.97 55.18 -15.03
N LYS A 68 -40.09 54.74 -16.29
CA LYS A 68 -39.41 53.51 -16.77
C LYS A 68 -37.89 53.58 -16.63
N VAL A 69 -37.27 54.73 -16.90
CA VAL A 69 -35.84 54.95 -16.68
C VAL A 69 -35.50 54.85 -15.19
N GLY A 70 -36.34 55.40 -14.31
CA GLY A 70 -36.21 55.25 -12.87
C GLY A 70 -36.23 53.78 -12.43
N GLU A 71 -37.23 53.01 -12.87
CA GLU A 71 -37.34 51.58 -12.57
C GLU A 71 -36.14 50.77 -13.08
N ILE A 72 -35.69 51.03 -14.31
CA ILE A 72 -34.52 50.37 -14.89
C ILE A 72 -33.28 50.70 -14.06
N ASN A 73 -33.13 51.94 -13.60
CA ASN A 73 -31.98 52.34 -12.80
C ASN A 73 -31.99 51.69 -11.41
N VAL A 74 -33.15 51.55 -10.77
CA VAL A 74 -33.31 50.79 -9.52
C VAL A 74 -32.91 49.33 -9.73
N LYS A 75 -33.42 48.67 -10.77
CA LYS A 75 -33.05 47.29 -11.12
C LYS A 75 -31.55 47.13 -11.41
N LYS A 76 -30.93 48.11 -12.07
CA LYS A 76 -29.48 48.13 -12.32
C LYS A 76 -28.69 48.21 -11.02
N VAL A 77 -29.11 49.04 -10.08
CA VAL A 77 -28.46 49.15 -8.76
C VAL A 77 -28.60 47.85 -7.97
N GLU A 78 -29.78 47.22 -7.97
CA GLU A 78 -29.98 45.92 -7.31
C GLU A 78 -29.14 44.80 -7.96
N LEU A 79 -29.09 44.74 -9.29
CA LEU A 79 -28.26 43.79 -10.02
C LEU A 79 -26.78 44.00 -9.73
N ASN A 80 -26.30 45.25 -9.68
CA ASN A 80 -24.92 45.56 -9.32
C ASN A 80 -24.58 45.16 -7.88
N LYS A 81 -25.49 45.35 -6.91
CA LYS A 81 -25.31 44.87 -5.53
C LYS A 81 -25.24 43.35 -5.45
N LYS A 82 -26.06 42.64 -6.23
CA LYS A 82 -25.97 41.18 -6.33
C LYS A 82 -24.65 40.76 -6.97
N LEU A 83 -24.22 41.44 -8.03
CA LEU A 83 -22.95 41.17 -8.72
C LEU A 83 -21.73 41.37 -7.80
N SER A 84 -21.73 42.41 -6.95
CA SER A 84 -20.62 42.63 -6.02
C SER A 84 -20.53 41.52 -4.95
N ALA A 85 -21.67 40.98 -4.51
CA ALA A 85 -21.68 39.83 -3.59
C ALA A 85 -21.13 38.54 -4.24
N PHE A 86 -21.22 38.39 -5.57
CA PHE A 86 -20.60 37.27 -6.29
C PHE A 86 -19.08 37.41 -6.47
N GLY A 87 -18.52 38.63 -6.30
CA GLY A 87 -17.07 38.86 -6.38
C GLY A 87 -16.29 38.08 -5.32
N ASP A 88 -16.79 38.03 -4.09
CA ASP A 88 -16.18 37.30 -2.97
C ASP A 88 -16.17 35.78 -3.19
N VAL A 89 -17.20 35.24 -3.85
CA VAL A 89 -17.33 33.79 -4.11
C VAL A 89 -16.22 33.26 -5.03
N SER A 90 -15.71 34.10 -5.94
CA SER A 90 -14.61 33.71 -6.84
C SER A 90 -13.28 33.57 -6.08
N GLU A 91 -13.01 34.47 -5.14
CA GLU A 91 -11.81 34.37 -4.29
C GLU A 91 -11.88 33.17 -3.35
N GLU A 92 -13.05 32.91 -2.76
CA GLU A 92 -13.26 31.76 -1.89
C GLU A 92 -13.15 30.44 -2.67
N TYR A 93 -13.71 30.39 -3.88
CA TYR A 93 -13.57 29.24 -4.79
C TYR A 93 -12.10 28.99 -5.18
N THR A 94 -11.32 30.04 -5.47
CA THR A 94 -9.90 29.88 -5.81
C THR A 94 -9.05 29.44 -4.63
N LYS A 95 -9.36 29.88 -3.40
CA LYS A 95 -8.72 29.37 -2.18
C LYS A 95 -9.06 27.90 -1.94
N LEU A 96 -10.36 27.56 -1.99
CA LEU A 96 -10.82 26.18 -1.78
C LEU A 96 -10.28 25.22 -2.84
N LYS A 97 -10.15 25.68 -4.09
CA LYS A 97 -9.52 24.90 -5.16
C LYS A 97 -8.04 24.64 -4.88
N LYS A 98 -7.28 25.65 -4.42
CA LYS A 98 -5.86 25.46 -4.04
C LYS A 98 -5.71 24.49 -2.87
N GLU A 99 -6.57 24.59 -1.86
CA GLU A 99 -6.58 23.66 -0.73
C GLU A 99 -6.89 22.23 -1.20
N LEU A 100 -7.86 22.06 -2.09
CA LEU A 100 -8.17 20.76 -2.69
C LEU A 100 -6.98 20.20 -3.47
N ASP A 101 -6.32 21.02 -4.28
CA ASP A 101 -5.14 20.59 -5.05
C ASP A 101 -4.00 20.13 -4.13
N LEU A 102 -3.75 20.86 -3.02
CA LEU A 102 -2.76 20.46 -2.01
C LEU A 102 -3.13 19.16 -1.29
N LEU A 103 -4.40 19.01 -0.90
CA LEU A 103 -4.92 17.79 -0.28
C LEU A 103 -4.76 16.58 -1.21
N LEU A 104 -5.00 16.74 -2.51
CA LEU A 104 -4.82 15.68 -3.51
C LEU A 104 -3.35 15.31 -3.72
N GLU A 105 -2.43 16.27 -3.61
CA GLU A 105 -0.99 15.97 -3.65
C GLU A 105 -0.55 15.19 -2.41
N ASP A 106 -1.03 15.57 -1.23
CA ASP A 106 -0.70 14.87 0.01
C ASP A 106 -1.32 13.48 0.07
N GLU A 107 -2.56 13.31 -0.41
CA GLU A 107 -3.19 11.99 -0.57
C GLU A 107 -2.32 11.06 -1.43
N LYS A 108 -1.83 11.54 -2.57
CA LYS A 108 -0.93 10.75 -3.44
C LYS A 108 0.38 10.39 -2.76
N LYS A 109 0.98 11.30 -1.99
CA LYS A 109 2.22 11.01 -1.24
C LYS A 109 1.98 9.91 -0.21
N ILE A 110 0.91 10.03 0.56
CA ILE A 110 0.51 9.03 1.56
C ILE A 110 0.24 7.68 0.90
N GLU A 111 -0.40 7.66 -0.27
CA GLU A 111 -0.66 6.43 -1.02
C GLU A 111 0.64 5.76 -1.49
N ILE A 112 1.62 6.53 -1.97
CA ILE A 112 2.94 6.02 -2.36
C ILE A 112 3.68 5.45 -1.14
N GLU A 113 3.68 6.16 -0.01
CA GLU A 113 4.31 5.70 1.23
C GLU A 113 3.63 4.44 1.79
N LYS A 114 2.30 4.37 1.72
CA LYS A 114 1.56 3.17 2.11
C LYS A 114 1.98 1.97 1.26
N ASN A 115 2.06 2.15 -0.05
CA ASN A 115 2.44 1.08 -0.97
C ASN A 115 3.89 0.62 -0.75
N SER A 116 4.82 1.53 -0.46
CA SER A 116 6.21 1.18 -0.16
C SER A 116 6.31 0.40 1.15
N LEU A 117 5.61 0.83 2.20
CA LEU A 117 5.55 0.12 3.48
C LEU A 117 4.87 -1.25 3.36
N GLU A 118 3.84 -1.39 2.53
CA GLU A 118 3.21 -2.70 2.27
C GLU A 118 4.17 -3.66 1.55
N GLN A 119 4.97 -3.14 0.62
CA GLN A 119 6.00 -3.94 -0.06
C GLN A 119 7.10 -4.38 0.90
N GLU A 120 7.58 -3.47 1.76
CA GLU A 120 8.58 -3.79 2.79
C GLU A 120 8.05 -4.83 3.78
N LYS A 121 6.82 -4.66 4.26
CA LYS A 121 6.14 -5.64 5.12
C LYS A 121 6.06 -7.01 4.47
N ARG A 122 5.78 -7.08 3.17
CA ARG A 122 5.74 -8.35 2.43
C ARG A 122 7.14 -8.97 2.33
N GLY A 123 8.16 -8.16 2.07
CA GLY A 123 9.57 -8.59 2.05
C GLY A 123 10.00 -9.17 3.40
N LEU A 124 9.73 -8.44 4.49
CA LEU A 124 10.03 -8.88 5.86
C LEU A 124 9.29 -10.16 6.22
N LYS A 125 8.03 -10.31 5.82
CA LYS A 125 7.26 -11.54 6.06
C LYS A 125 7.89 -12.76 5.36
N ASN A 126 8.35 -12.59 4.12
CA ASN A 126 9.02 -13.66 3.38
C ASN A 126 10.38 -14.00 4.02
N TYR A 127 11.14 -12.98 4.42
CA TYR A 127 12.41 -13.17 5.12
C TYR A 127 12.21 -13.93 6.44
N LEU A 128 11.20 -13.55 7.23
CA LEU A 128 10.87 -14.22 8.48
C LEU A 128 10.50 -15.69 8.28
N ALA A 129 9.72 -16.01 7.23
CA ALA A 129 9.39 -17.38 6.90
C ALA A 129 10.61 -18.23 6.48
N GLU A 130 11.59 -17.62 5.81
CA GLU A 130 12.83 -18.31 5.42
C GLU A 130 13.73 -18.56 6.63
N VAL A 131 13.88 -17.56 7.51
CA VAL A 131 14.62 -17.70 8.77
C VAL A 131 13.99 -18.76 9.67
N GLU A 132 12.66 -18.82 9.74
CA GLU A 132 11.95 -19.83 10.53
C GLU A 132 12.22 -21.25 10.02
N LYS A 133 12.23 -21.46 8.70
CA LYS A 133 12.65 -22.74 8.10
C LYS A 133 14.10 -23.09 8.44
N GLU A 134 15.01 -22.12 8.39
CA GLU A 134 16.42 -22.35 8.71
C GLU A 134 16.59 -22.73 10.19
N ILE A 135 15.86 -22.07 11.10
CA ILE A 135 15.84 -22.39 12.54
C ILE A 135 15.36 -23.83 12.75
N LEU A 136 14.26 -24.23 12.11
CA LEU A 136 13.75 -25.60 12.21
C LEU A 136 14.77 -26.64 11.71
N ALA A 137 15.42 -26.38 10.57
CA ALA A 137 16.47 -27.26 10.05
C ALA A 137 17.66 -27.37 11.01
N LYS A 138 18.11 -26.25 11.60
CA LYS A 138 19.20 -26.25 12.59
C LYS A 138 18.81 -26.97 13.89
N LEU A 139 17.55 -26.87 14.33
CA LEU A 139 17.06 -27.60 15.50
C LEU A 139 17.08 -29.12 15.28
N GLU A 140 16.69 -29.59 14.09
CA GLU A 140 16.78 -31.01 13.75
C GLU A 140 18.22 -31.51 13.69
N ILE A 141 19.13 -30.70 13.13
CA ILE A 141 20.57 -31.01 13.15
C ILE A 141 21.09 -31.08 14.58
N LYS A 142 20.69 -30.16 15.45
CA LYS A 142 21.07 -30.15 16.87
C LYS A 142 20.63 -31.43 17.58
N LYS A 143 19.40 -31.89 17.36
CA LYS A 143 18.90 -33.16 17.93
C LYS A 143 19.76 -34.35 17.50
N LYS A 144 20.08 -34.43 16.20
CA LYS A 144 20.95 -35.49 15.67
C LYS A 144 22.35 -35.43 16.28
N LEU A 145 22.89 -34.23 16.46
CA LEU A 145 24.20 -34.02 17.08
C LEU A 145 24.21 -34.47 18.55
N THR A 146 23.17 -34.14 19.31
CA THR A 146 23.01 -34.63 20.68
C THR A 146 22.98 -36.15 20.73
N TYR A 147 22.18 -36.81 19.87
CA TYR A 147 22.13 -38.27 19.80
C TYR A 147 23.49 -38.89 19.46
N ILE A 148 24.21 -38.34 18.47
CA ILE A 148 25.55 -38.83 18.11
C ILE A 148 26.53 -38.65 19.26
N SER A 149 26.48 -37.51 19.96
CA SER A 149 27.34 -37.25 21.12
C SER A 149 27.05 -38.20 22.28
N GLU A 150 25.78 -38.51 22.56
CA GLU A 150 25.39 -39.49 23.56
C GLU A 150 25.89 -40.90 23.20
N MET A 151 25.77 -41.29 21.93
CA MET A 151 26.31 -42.55 21.44
C MET A 151 27.83 -42.60 21.56
N GLN A 152 28.53 -41.53 21.19
CA GLN A 152 29.98 -41.44 21.30
C GLN A 152 30.42 -41.60 22.76
N ASN A 153 29.81 -40.86 23.69
CA ASN A 153 30.10 -40.97 25.12
C ASN A 153 29.82 -42.39 25.63
N TRP A 154 28.73 -43.02 25.19
CA TRP A 154 28.44 -44.41 25.58
C TRP A 154 29.48 -45.40 25.05
N ILE A 155 30.00 -45.20 23.83
CA ILE A 155 31.06 -46.06 23.28
C ILE A 155 32.36 -45.85 24.06
N GLU A 156 32.79 -44.61 24.24
CA GLU A 156 34.05 -44.26 24.90
C GLU A 156 34.06 -44.67 26.38
N ASP A 157 33.03 -44.28 27.14
CA ASP A 157 33.02 -44.49 28.59
C ASP A 157 32.35 -45.81 29.00
N GLY A 158 31.41 -46.32 28.20
CA GLY A 158 30.68 -47.55 28.50
C GLY A 158 31.32 -48.76 27.82
N PHE A 159 31.20 -48.80 26.50
CA PHE A 159 31.55 -49.99 25.72
C PHE A 159 33.03 -50.35 25.81
N VAL A 160 33.94 -49.40 25.64
CA VAL A 160 35.39 -49.66 25.71
C VAL A 160 35.79 -50.20 27.08
N ASN A 161 35.27 -49.63 28.16
CA ASN A 161 35.57 -50.10 29.51
C ASN A 161 35.06 -51.52 29.76
N ILE A 162 33.85 -51.84 29.27
CA ILE A 162 33.31 -53.20 29.34
C ILE A 162 34.18 -54.16 28.51
N MET A 163 34.58 -53.77 27.29
CA MET A 163 35.44 -54.59 26.44
C MET A 163 36.78 -54.89 27.10
N ILE A 164 37.44 -53.89 27.69
CA ILE A 164 38.71 -54.09 28.41
C ILE A 164 38.52 -55.02 29.61
N ALA A 165 37.42 -54.88 30.36
CA ALA A 165 37.12 -55.77 31.49
C ALA A 165 36.88 -57.20 31.03
N MET A 166 36.13 -57.39 29.94
CA MET A 166 35.90 -58.70 29.33
C MET A 166 37.19 -59.32 28.80
N GLU A 167 38.02 -58.56 28.10
CA GLU A 167 39.31 -59.00 27.59
C GLU A 167 40.22 -59.49 28.73
N LYS A 168 40.34 -58.72 29.81
CA LYS A 168 41.10 -59.12 31.00
C LYS A 168 40.56 -60.42 31.61
N GLN A 169 39.24 -60.56 31.72
CA GLN A 169 38.63 -61.75 32.28
C GLN A 169 38.86 -62.98 31.40
N VAL A 170 38.73 -62.83 30.08
CA VAL A 170 38.99 -63.91 29.12
C VAL A 170 40.47 -64.29 29.16
N MET A 171 41.39 -63.32 29.12
CA MET A 171 42.83 -63.57 29.19
C MET A 171 43.22 -64.28 30.50
N PHE A 172 42.62 -63.88 31.63
CA PHE A 172 42.84 -64.53 32.92
C PHE A 172 42.33 -65.98 32.93
N SER A 173 41.16 -66.22 32.33
CA SER A 173 40.62 -67.59 32.19
C SER A 173 41.54 -68.47 31.34
N VAL A 174 41.99 -67.95 30.20
CA VAL A 174 42.94 -68.62 29.29
C VAL A 174 44.25 -68.92 29.99
N TYR A 175 44.77 -67.97 30.77
CA TYR A 175 45.97 -68.15 31.56
C TYR A 175 45.83 -69.29 32.57
N ASN A 176 44.76 -69.31 33.37
CA ASN A 176 44.56 -70.35 34.37
C ASN A 176 44.47 -71.74 33.73
N GLU A 177 43.68 -71.88 32.67
CA GLU A 177 43.54 -73.15 31.96
C GLU A 177 44.85 -73.59 31.32
N PHE A 178 45.60 -72.67 30.73
CA PHE A 178 46.90 -72.99 30.15
C PHE A 178 47.92 -73.39 31.21
N ASN A 179 47.99 -72.65 32.32
CA ASN A 179 48.90 -72.96 33.42
C ASN A 179 48.59 -74.34 34.02
N GLU A 180 47.31 -74.63 34.30
CA GLU A 180 46.90 -75.93 34.83
C GLU A 180 47.24 -77.08 33.86
N LEU A 181 46.99 -76.91 32.56
CA LEU A 181 47.34 -77.93 31.57
C LEU A 181 48.85 -78.11 31.45
N PHE A 182 49.61 -77.01 31.50
CA PHE A 182 51.06 -77.04 31.44
C PHE A 182 51.66 -77.78 32.64
N GLU A 183 51.24 -77.43 33.87
CA GLU A 183 51.61 -78.10 35.11
C GLU A 183 51.30 -79.60 35.05
N ASN A 184 50.09 -79.95 34.63
CA ASN A 184 49.66 -81.35 34.54
C ASN A 184 50.50 -82.14 33.53
N TRP A 185 50.70 -81.62 32.32
CA TRP A 185 51.51 -82.30 31.31
C TRP A 185 52.98 -82.41 31.72
N PHE A 186 53.52 -81.38 32.37
CA PHE A 186 54.90 -81.39 32.86
C PHE A 186 55.10 -82.45 33.95
N ASN A 187 54.21 -82.49 34.95
CA ASN A 187 54.25 -83.48 36.03
C ASN A 187 54.15 -84.92 35.49
N ILE A 188 53.30 -85.15 34.48
CA ILE A 188 53.16 -86.47 33.82
C ILE A 188 54.45 -86.88 33.09
N LEU A 189 55.17 -85.94 32.48
CA LEU A 189 56.35 -86.23 31.65
C LEU A 189 57.65 -86.38 32.45
N ILE A 190 57.81 -85.61 33.54
CA ILE A 190 59.01 -85.61 34.38
C ILE A 190 59.00 -86.78 35.37
N GLY A 191 57.86 -87.02 36.04
CA GLY A 191 57.73 -88.11 37.03
C GLY A 191 58.60 -87.97 38.28
N ASP A 192 59.20 -86.80 38.51
CA ASP A 192 60.02 -86.40 39.66
C ASP A 192 59.25 -85.34 40.46
N GLU A 193 59.00 -85.59 41.74
CA GLU A 193 58.25 -84.68 42.63
C GLU A 193 59.06 -83.44 43.06
N THR A 194 60.38 -83.43 42.83
CA THR A 194 61.26 -82.31 43.18
C THR A 194 61.24 -81.18 42.14
N LEU A 195 60.71 -81.46 40.93
CA LEU A 195 60.65 -80.55 39.80
C LEU A 195 59.20 -80.20 39.47
N SER A 196 58.91 -78.91 39.41
CA SER A 196 57.60 -78.40 39.00
C SER A 196 57.77 -77.27 37.99
N ALA A 197 56.72 -76.97 37.24
CA ALA A 197 56.76 -75.94 36.21
C ALA A 197 55.45 -75.16 36.23
N ARG A 198 55.53 -73.83 36.18
CA ARG A 198 54.39 -72.93 36.04
C ARG A 198 54.62 -71.95 34.91
N LEU A 199 53.60 -71.17 34.57
CA LEU A 199 53.72 -70.01 33.72
C LEU A 199 53.88 -68.74 34.58
N ASP A 200 54.48 -67.70 34.01
CA ASP A 200 54.43 -66.34 34.53
C ASP A 200 53.33 -65.52 33.85
N ASP A 201 53.13 -64.27 34.29
CA ASP A 201 52.13 -63.34 33.73
C ASP A 201 52.29 -63.08 32.20
N ASN A 202 53.45 -63.44 31.62
CA ASN A 202 53.75 -63.32 30.19
C ASN A 202 53.66 -64.66 29.46
N PHE A 203 53.05 -65.68 30.06
CA PHE A 203 52.95 -67.03 29.53
C PHE A 203 54.31 -67.71 29.31
N THR A 204 55.33 -67.30 30.06
CA THR A 204 56.67 -67.88 29.98
C THR A 204 56.80 -69.03 30.97
N PRO A 205 57.29 -70.21 30.53
CA PRO A 205 57.57 -71.31 31.45
C PRO A 205 58.64 -70.95 32.48
N VAL A 206 58.29 -71.10 33.76
CA VAL A 206 59.19 -70.99 34.91
C VAL A 206 59.26 -72.36 35.56
N ILE A 207 60.48 -72.83 35.81
CA ILE A 207 60.74 -74.16 36.37
C ILE A 207 61.21 -73.97 37.80
N GLU A 208 60.68 -74.76 38.72
CA GLU A 208 61.05 -74.75 40.13
C GLU A 208 61.60 -76.13 40.53
N GLN A 209 62.72 -76.10 41.24
CA GLN A 209 63.37 -77.28 41.83
C GLN A 209 63.48 -77.09 43.34
N ASP A 210 62.93 -78.02 44.12
CA ASP A 210 62.88 -77.94 45.59
C ASP A 210 62.30 -76.61 46.13
N GLY A 211 61.39 -75.99 45.37
CA GLY A 211 60.76 -74.71 45.71
C GLY A 211 61.58 -73.46 45.35
N TYR A 212 62.67 -73.59 44.59
CA TYR A 212 63.45 -72.46 44.06
C TYR A 212 63.37 -72.41 42.53
N GLU A 213 63.21 -71.22 41.96
CA GLU A 213 63.23 -71.04 40.50
C GLU A 213 64.60 -71.39 39.92
N THR A 214 64.60 -72.25 38.90
CA THR A 214 65.80 -72.66 38.17
C THR A 214 65.71 -72.23 36.71
N SER A 215 66.84 -71.85 36.14
CA SER A 215 66.90 -71.52 34.71
C SER A 215 66.76 -72.78 33.87
N ILE A 216 66.02 -72.68 32.76
CA ILE A 216 65.87 -73.74 31.75
C ILE A 216 67.23 -74.25 31.23
N GLU A 217 68.28 -73.43 31.33
CA GLU A 217 69.64 -73.79 30.92
C GLU A 217 70.28 -74.86 31.82
N TYR A 218 69.86 -74.96 33.09
CA TYR A 218 70.40 -75.92 34.05
C TYR A 218 69.68 -77.26 34.04
N LEU A 219 68.64 -77.40 33.24
CA LEU A 219 67.87 -78.63 33.07
C LEU A 219 68.58 -79.62 32.15
N SER A 220 68.38 -80.91 32.41
CA SER A 220 68.84 -81.98 31.53
C SER A 220 68.16 -81.89 30.15
N GLY A 221 68.80 -82.44 29.10
CA GLY A 221 68.22 -82.43 27.76
C GLY A 221 66.82 -83.09 27.69
N GLY A 222 66.58 -84.09 28.55
CA GLY A 222 65.28 -84.74 28.73
C GLY A 222 64.25 -83.80 29.36
N GLU A 223 64.59 -83.15 30.47
CA GLU A 223 63.73 -82.17 31.15
C GLU A 223 63.36 -80.98 30.26
N ARG A 224 64.33 -80.45 29.50
CA ARG A 224 64.07 -79.37 28.53
C ARG A 224 63.10 -79.80 27.44
N THR A 225 63.19 -81.05 26.99
CA THR A 225 62.29 -81.61 25.97
C THR A 225 60.91 -81.86 26.56
N ALA A 226 60.82 -82.34 27.79
CA ALA A 226 59.57 -82.52 28.53
C ALA A 226 58.84 -81.18 28.76
N ALA A 227 59.55 -80.14 29.21
CA ALA A 227 59.02 -78.79 29.35
C ALA A 227 58.47 -78.24 28.02
N ALA A 228 59.26 -78.34 26.94
CA ALA A 228 58.84 -77.88 25.62
C ALA A 228 57.62 -78.66 25.09
N LEU A 229 57.54 -79.97 25.33
CA LEU A 229 56.42 -80.80 24.92
C LEU A 229 55.16 -80.49 25.73
N ALA A 230 55.27 -80.36 27.06
CA ALA A 230 54.17 -79.99 27.94
C ALA A 230 53.57 -78.63 27.52
N TYR A 231 54.43 -77.64 27.30
CA TYR A 231 54.01 -76.31 26.84
C TYR A 231 53.25 -76.39 25.51
N ARG A 232 53.76 -77.17 24.55
CA ARG A 232 53.12 -77.32 23.24
C ARG A 232 51.78 -78.04 23.31
N LEU A 233 51.64 -79.07 24.14
CA LEU A 233 50.40 -79.82 24.32
C LEU A 233 49.34 -78.95 25.00
N ALA A 234 49.73 -78.24 26.06
CA ALA A 234 48.86 -77.35 26.80
C ALA A 234 48.39 -76.18 25.91
N LEU A 235 49.31 -75.54 25.16
CA LEU A 235 48.97 -74.46 24.23
C LEU A 235 48.00 -74.93 23.13
N ASN A 236 48.27 -76.07 22.49
CA ASN A 236 47.39 -76.60 21.45
C ASN A 236 45.98 -76.86 21.97
N LYS A 237 45.85 -77.35 23.21
CA LYS A 237 44.53 -77.62 23.80
C LYS A 237 43.76 -76.33 24.07
N VAL A 238 44.39 -75.37 24.75
CA VAL A 238 43.78 -74.06 25.05
C VAL A 238 43.37 -73.32 23.78
N VAL A 239 44.22 -73.36 22.75
CA VAL A 239 43.93 -72.73 21.45
C VAL A 239 42.74 -73.40 20.74
N ASN A 240 42.61 -74.72 20.84
CA ASN A 240 41.47 -75.44 20.28
C ASN A 240 40.18 -75.22 21.07
N ASP A 241 40.26 -75.03 22.39
CA ASP A 241 39.09 -74.79 23.25
C ASP A 241 38.58 -73.33 23.12
N LEU A 242 39.43 -72.40 22.66
CA LEU A 242 39.09 -71.01 22.39
C LEU A 242 38.49 -70.74 21.00
N MET A 243 38.70 -71.65 20.02
CA MET A 243 38.22 -71.53 18.63
C MET A 243 36.91 -72.27 18.40
#